data_AF-A0A365XUD6-F1
#
_entry.id   AF-A0A365XUD6-F1
#
_cell.length_a   1.000
_cell.length_b   1.000
_cell.length_c   1.000
_cell.angle_alpha   90.00
_cell.angle_beta   90.00
_cell.angle_gamma   90.00
#
_symmetry.space_group_name_H-M   'P 1'
#
loop_
_entity.id
_entity.type
_entity.pdbx_description
1 polymer ?
#
loop_
_entity_poly.entity_id
_entity_poly.type
_entity_poly.pdbx_seq_one_letter_code
_entity_poly.pdbx_strand_id
1 'polypeptide(L)'
;MFTQDSGFIRKKDVLNFLKYNHLTDTTASGWRFYPDSDTLGRYYRQPDGNFIACLLDAGSESFETHLLMEVRPNDSIIKAERFIHWNYLCCWNNRYEGFVKCGDYYCLKICETGSGYCGTHVYIFKNVQPQDSLSGILGGYRASFGGWECTRYITSQPAIRGDSLLMRYKLEEVNPDDSIPQPESVTSFEVLFLHKENKWIPVDSTYLNHYELN
;
A
#
# COMPACT_ATOMS: atom_id res chain seq x y z
N MET A 1 7.91 -17.26 13.58
CA MET A 1 8.40 -16.33 12.52
C MET A 1 8.61 -14.91 13.05
N PHE A 2 7.83 -14.51 14.06
CA PHE A 2 7.83 -13.16 14.65
C PHE A 2 8.54 -13.17 16.00
N THR A 3 9.69 -12.51 16.12
CA THR A 3 10.54 -12.59 17.32
C THR A 3 10.97 -11.24 17.89
N GLN A 4 10.83 -10.16 17.13
CA GLN A 4 11.23 -8.81 17.52
C GLN A 4 10.03 -7.85 17.47
N ASP A 5 10.21 -6.60 17.87
CA ASP A 5 9.13 -5.61 17.80
C ASP A 5 8.77 -5.21 16.36
N SER A 6 9.70 -5.37 15.43
CA SER A 6 9.43 -5.30 14.00
C SER A 6 10.49 -6.06 13.22
N GLY A 7 10.18 -6.46 11.99
CA GLY A 7 11.16 -7.12 11.15
C GLY A 7 10.68 -7.37 9.72
N PHE A 8 11.65 -7.70 8.88
CA PHE A 8 11.44 -8.17 7.52
C PHE A 8 11.39 -9.69 7.48
N ILE A 9 10.60 -10.26 6.57
CA ILE A 9 10.41 -11.69 6.42
C ILE A 9 10.85 -12.09 5.02
N ARG A 10 11.71 -13.10 4.93
CA ARG A 10 12.21 -13.60 3.66
C ARG A 10 11.17 -14.46 2.96
N LYS A 11 11.22 -14.53 1.63
CA LYS A 11 10.35 -15.36 0.80
C LYS A 11 10.22 -16.78 1.34
N LYS A 12 11.33 -17.44 1.67
CA LYS A 12 11.29 -18.84 2.15
C LYS A 12 10.38 -19.01 3.37
N ASP A 13 10.39 -18.04 4.28
CA ASP A 13 9.66 -18.09 5.53
C ASP A 13 8.19 -17.71 5.29
N VAL A 14 7.95 -16.70 4.45
CA VAL A 14 6.61 -16.33 3.96
C VAL A 14 5.92 -17.51 3.27
N LEU A 15 6.57 -18.13 2.28
CA LEU A 15 6.00 -19.22 1.51
C LEU A 15 5.69 -20.43 2.38
N ASN A 16 6.59 -20.78 3.31
CA ASN A 16 6.34 -21.89 4.25
C ASN A 16 5.15 -21.59 5.17
N PHE A 17 5.07 -20.37 5.69
CA PHE A 17 3.97 -19.93 6.54
C PHE A 17 2.62 -19.97 5.80
N LEU A 18 2.56 -19.42 4.59
CA LEU A 18 1.34 -19.40 3.78
C LEU A 18 0.91 -20.80 3.35
N LYS A 19 1.86 -21.68 2.99
CA LYS A 19 1.59 -23.10 2.70
C LYS A 19 1.00 -23.84 3.89
N TYR A 20 1.64 -23.69 5.06
CA TYR A 20 1.20 -24.36 6.28
C TYR A 20 -0.23 -23.98 6.68
N ASN A 21 -0.62 -22.72 6.43
CA ASN A 21 -1.95 -22.21 6.74
C ASN A 21 -2.95 -22.28 5.57
N HIS A 22 -2.60 -22.91 4.44
CA HIS A 22 -3.45 -23.01 3.25
C HIS A 22 -3.94 -21.64 2.70
N LEU A 23 -3.08 -20.62 2.76
CA LEU A 23 -3.40 -19.24 2.37
C LEU A 23 -2.91 -18.84 0.97
N THR A 24 -2.13 -19.71 0.32
CA THR A 24 -1.54 -19.47 -1.00
C THR A 24 -1.73 -20.70 -1.89
N ASP A 25 -1.97 -20.48 -3.17
CA ASP A 25 -1.85 -21.53 -4.17
C ASP A 25 -0.37 -21.68 -4.56
N THR A 26 0.05 -22.92 -4.75
CA THR A 26 1.42 -23.29 -5.12
C THR A 26 1.49 -23.92 -6.50
N THR A 27 0.33 -24.29 -7.06
CA THR A 27 0.20 -24.78 -8.44
C THR A 27 0.26 -23.59 -9.38
N ALA A 28 1.09 -23.65 -10.42
CA ALA A 28 1.32 -22.57 -11.40
C ALA A 28 1.73 -21.18 -10.84
N SER A 29 2.22 -21.10 -9.60
CA SER A 29 2.42 -19.84 -8.88
C SER A 29 3.56 -18.92 -9.38
N GLY A 30 3.35 -17.61 -9.22
CA GLY A 30 4.34 -16.54 -9.41
C GLY A 30 5.52 -16.60 -8.43
N TRP A 31 5.46 -17.45 -7.40
CA TRP A 31 6.55 -17.68 -6.44
C TRP A 31 7.92 -18.00 -7.08
N ARG A 32 7.94 -18.55 -8.30
CA ARG A 32 9.18 -18.83 -9.04
C ARG A 32 9.98 -17.59 -9.44
N PHE A 33 9.34 -16.41 -9.49
CA PHE A 33 9.97 -15.17 -9.93
C PHE A 33 10.74 -14.44 -8.81
N TYR A 34 10.62 -14.92 -7.57
CA TYR A 34 11.25 -14.32 -6.41
C TYR A 34 12.34 -15.26 -5.87
N PRO A 35 13.60 -14.81 -5.69
CA PRO A 35 14.61 -15.54 -4.92
C PRO A 35 14.22 -15.78 -3.46
N ASP A 36 14.68 -16.89 -2.86
CA ASP A 36 14.40 -17.22 -1.45
C ASP A 36 14.98 -16.22 -0.44
N SER A 37 15.97 -15.43 -0.87
CA SER A 37 16.57 -14.34 -0.11
C SER A 37 15.73 -13.07 -0.08
N ASP A 38 14.76 -12.93 -0.98
CA ASP A 38 13.98 -11.69 -1.11
C ASP A 38 13.14 -11.43 0.12
N THR A 39 12.93 -10.15 0.44
CA THR A 39 12.02 -9.75 1.50
C THR A 39 10.62 -9.66 0.93
N LEU A 40 9.74 -10.59 1.33
CA LEU A 40 8.34 -10.66 0.91
C LEU A 40 7.36 -10.45 2.05
N GLY A 41 7.82 -9.89 3.16
CA GLY A 41 6.96 -9.58 4.28
C GLY A 41 7.59 -8.60 5.24
N ARG A 42 6.73 -7.94 6.00
CA ARG A 42 7.13 -7.11 7.14
C ARG A 42 6.09 -7.18 8.24
N TYR A 43 6.54 -7.11 9.48
CA TYR A 43 5.68 -7.19 10.63
C TYR A 43 6.04 -6.19 11.72
N TYR A 44 5.08 -5.96 12.62
CA TYR A 44 5.21 -5.14 13.81
C TYR A 44 4.46 -5.77 14.97
N ARG A 45 5.06 -5.72 16.16
CA ARG A 45 4.43 -6.13 17.40
C ARG A 45 3.45 -5.06 17.89
N GLN A 46 2.31 -5.53 18.39
CA GLN A 46 1.27 -4.74 19.04
C GLN A 46 1.50 -4.71 20.56
N PRO A 47 0.91 -3.73 21.29
CA PRO A 47 1.05 -3.63 22.75
C PRO A 47 0.56 -4.86 23.53
N ASP A 48 -0.42 -5.59 22.99
CA ASP A 48 -0.95 -6.84 23.57
C ASP A 48 -0.05 -8.07 23.32
N GLY A 49 1.05 -7.88 22.57
CA GLY A 49 2.00 -8.93 22.22
C GLY A 49 1.70 -9.64 20.90
N ASN A 50 0.55 -9.40 20.27
CA ASN A 50 0.25 -9.90 18.93
C ASN A 50 1.07 -9.17 17.87
N PHE A 51 0.97 -9.60 16.62
CA PHE A 51 1.72 -9.04 15.50
C PHE A 51 0.77 -8.69 14.36
N ILE A 52 0.97 -7.51 13.77
CA ILE A 52 0.41 -7.19 12.45
C ILE A 52 1.50 -7.43 11.42
N ALA A 53 1.22 -8.30 10.45
CA ALA A 53 2.11 -8.65 9.37
C ALA A 53 1.46 -8.37 8.01
N CYS A 54 2.24 -7.84 7.07
CA CYS A 54 1.87 -7.77 5.67
C CYS A 54 2.83 -8.66 4.89
N LEU A 55 2.30 -9.67 4.20
CA LEU A 55 3.07 -10.61 3.38
C LEU A 55 2.68 -10.49 1.91
N LEU A 56 3.59 -10.80 0.99
CA LEU A 56 3.25 -10.98 -0.41
C LEU A 56 2.67 -12.38 -0.56
N ASP A 57 1.59 -12.51 -1.29
CA ASP A 57 1.15 -13.79 -1.83
C ASP A 57 1.25 -13.74 -3.35
N ALA A 58 2.23 -14.47 -3.89
CA ALA A 58 2.44 -14.64 -5.33
C ALA A 58 1.81 -15.95 -5.87
N GLY A 59 0.85 -16.52 -5.15
CA GLY A 59 0.16 -17.76 -5.54
C GLY A 59 -0.97 -17.57 -6.55
N SER A 60 -1.57 -16.38 -6.62
CA SER A 60 -2.70 -16.04 -7.50
C SER A 60 -2.33 -16.08 -8.99
N GLU A 61 -3.26 -16.57 -9.84
CA GLU A 61 -3.04 -16.73 -11.28
C GLU A 61 -2.99 -15.41 -12.06
N SER A 62 -3.62 -14.35 -11.54
CA SER A 62 -3.69 -13.07 -12.24
C SER A 62 -2.52 -12.16 -11.85
N PHE A 63 -2.40 -11.82 -10.57
CA PHE A 63 -1.35 -10.96 -10.01
C PHE A 63 -1.08 -11.32 -8.56
N GLU A 64 0.11 -11.01 -8.04
CA GLU A 64 0.38 -11.09 -6.60
C GLU A 64 -0.59 -10.21 -5.79
N THR A 65 -0.71 -10.50 -4.49
CA THR A 65 -1.58 -9.74 -3.57
C THR A 65 -0.87 -9.55 -2.24
N HIS A 66 -1.33 -8.60 -1.43
CA HIS A 66 -0.84 -8.44 -0.07
C HIS A 66 -1.77 -9.13 0.91
N LEU A 67 -1.24 -10.00 1.75
CA LEU A 67 -1.97 -10.60 2.85
C LEU A 67 -1.63 -9.88 4.15
N LEU A 68 -2.60 -9.11 4.65
CA LEU A 68 -2.51 -8.43 5.93
C LEU A 68 -3.08 -9.33 7.01
N MET A 69 -2.32 -9.57 8.08
CA MET A 69 -2.69 -10.52 9.11
C MET A 69 -2.42 -10.00 10.50
N GLU A 70 -3.26 -10.44 11.43
CA GLU A 70 -3.03 -10.37 12.87
C GLU A 70 -2.67 -11.78 13.35
N VAL A 71 -1.53 -11.92 14.02
CA VAL A 71 -0.94 -13.22 14.39
C VAL A 71 -0.50 -13.20 15.84
N ARG A 72 -0.74 -14.30 16.57
CA ARG A 72 -0.26 -14.48 17.95
C ARG A 72 1.24 -14.82 17.99
N PRO A 73 1.90 -14.69 19.14
CA PRO A 73 3.31 -15.09 19.32
C PRO A 73 3.61 -16.56 19.00
N ASN A 74 2.62 -17.43 19.03
CA ASN A 74 2.74 -18.84 18.65
C ASN A 74 2.49 -19.09 17.16
N ASP A 75 2.59 -18.05 16.32
CA ASP A 75 2.34 -18.07 14.88
C ASP A 75 0.88 -18.42 14.46
N SER A 76 -0.08 -18.50 15.40
CA SER A 76 -1.50 -18.73 15.06
C SER A 76 -2.19 -17.45 14.55
N ILE A 77 -2.95 -17.58 13.47
CA ILE A 77 -3.65 -16.46 12.83
C ILE A 77 -4.91 -16.10 13.62
N ILE A 78 -5.07 -14.82 13.93
CA ILE A 78 -6.30 -14.23 14.50
C ILE A 78 -7.20 -13.76 13.38
N LYS A 79 -6.63 -13.01 12.44
CA LYS A 79 -7.34 -12.42 11.30
C LYS A 79 -6.41 -12.35 10.09
N ALA A 80 -6.97 -12.51 8.90
CA ALA A 80 -6.24 -12.37 7.63
C ALA A 80 -7.15 -11.74 6.59
N GLU A 81 -6.67 -10.71 5.90
CA GLU A 81 -7.40 -9.98 4.88
C GLU A 81 -6.50 -9.79 3.66
N ARG A 82 -7.07 -10.01 2.47
CA ARG A 82 -6.34 -9.90 1.22
C ARG A 82 -6.55 -8.50 0.63
N PHE A 83 -5.46 -7.83 0.35
CA PHE A 83 -5.42 -6.54 -0.33
C PHE A 83 -4.94 -6.77 -1.76
N ILE A 84 -5.80 -6.41 -2.70
CA ILE A 84 -5.57 -6.56 -4.12
C ILE A 84 -4.94 -5.26 -4.63
N HIS A 85 -3.83 -5.40 -5.32
CA HIS A 85 -3.33 -4.38 -6.24
C HIS A 85 -3.62 -4.83 -7.67
N TRP A 86 -3.52 -3.90 -8.60
CA TRP A 86 -3.72 -4.18 -10.02
C TRP A 86 -2.45 -4.77 -10.66
N ASN A 87 -2.34 -4.68 -11.98
CA ASN A 87 -1.41 -5.46 -12.80
C ASN A 87 0.09 -5.37 -12.42
N TYR A 88 0.51 -4.33 -11.70
CA TYR A 88 1.92 -4.11 -11.37
C TYR A 88 2.11 -3.59 -9.95
N LEU A 89 3.05 -4.19 -9.24
CA LEU A 89 3.48 -3.77 -7.91
C LEU A 89 4.50 -2.59 -7.97
N CYS A 90 4.17 -1.51 -8.70
CA CYS A 90 5.08 -0.35 -8.92
C CYS A 90 5.50 0.40 -7.63
N CYS A 91 4.78 0.23 -6.53
CA CYS A 91 4.90 1.03 -5.30
C CYS A 91 5.73 0.34 -4.22
N TRP A 92 6.18 -0.89 -4.46
CA TRP A 92 6.96 -1.67 -3.50
C TRP A 92 8.30 -2.01 -4.10
N ASN A 93 9.35 -1.44 -3.51
CA ASN A 93 10.71 -1.92 -3.75
C ASN A 93 10.99 -3.16 -2.87
N ASN A 94 12.13 -3.82 -3.10
CA ASN A 94 12.66 -5.03 -2.42
C ASN A 94 12.84 -4.93 -0.87
N ARG A 95 12.18 -3.97 -0.21
CA ARG A 95 12.25 -3.69 1.23
C ARG A 95 10.89 -3.49 1.88
N TYR A 96 9.79 -3.87 1.22
CA TYR A 96 8.46 -3.82 1.85
C TYR A 96 8.10 -2.40 2.37
N GLU A 97 8.55 -1.37 1.65
CA GLU A 97 8.38 0.05 2.00
C GLU A 97 6.91 0.50 1.94
N GLY A 98 6.06 -0.29 1.27
CA GLY A 98 4.62 -0.09 1.22
C GLY A 98 3.90 -0.38 2.54
N PHE A 99 4.51 -1.06 3.51
CA PHE A 99 3.89 -1.34 4.82
C PHE A 99 4.70 -0.74 5.98
N VAL A 100 4.17 0.31 6.61
CA VAL A 100 4.84 1.04 7.70
C VAL A 100 3.95 1.25 8.91
N LYS A 101 4.55 1.31 10.11
CA LYS A 101 3.86 1.74 11.33
C LYS A 101 4.10 3.23 11.54
N CYS A 102 3.02 3.99 11.77
CA CYS A 102 3.01 5.43 12.00
C CYS A 102 2.24 5.74 13.29
N GLY A 103 2.95 5.80 14.42
CA GLY A 103 2.33 5.89 15.73
C GLY A 103 1.50 4.64 16.04
N ASP A 104 0.21 4.84 16.32
CA ASP A 104 -0.75 3.75 16.60
C ASP A 104 -1.39 3.17 15.33
N TYR A 105 -1.06 3.71 14.15
CA TYR A 105 -1.60 3.28 12.87
C TYR A 105 -0.58 2.49 12.06
N TYR A 106 -1.11 1.70 11.15
CA TYR A 106 -0.39 1.04 10.06
C TYR A 106 -0.81 1.69 8.75
N CYS A 107 0.17 1.91 7.87
CA CYS A 107 -0.05 2.45 6.54
C CYS A 107 0.35 1.37 5.51
N LEU A 108 -0.57 1.02 4.63
CA LEU A 108 -0.38 0.09 3.54
C LEU A 108 -0.57 0.82 2.21
N LYS A 109 0.47 0.87 1.39
CA LYS A 109 0.41 1.41 0.02
C LYS A 109 0.02 0.30 -0.94
N ILE A 110 -0.97 0.54 -1.77
CA ILE A 110 -1.43 -0.39 -2.80
C ILE A 110 -1.35 0.34 -4.13
N CYS A 111 -0.83 -0.35 -5.14
CA CYS A 111 -0.77 0.20 -6.49
C CYS A 111 -2.07 -0.05 -7.21
N GLU A 112 -2.47 0.96 -7.95
CA GLU A 112 -3.54 0.85 -8.92
C GLU A 112 -2.95 1.17 -10.28
N THR A 113 -3.06 0.24 -11.23
CA THR A 113 -2.42 0.37 -12.53
C THR A 113 -3.40 0.02 -13.62
N GLY A 114 -3.39 0.84 -14.67
CA GLY A 114 -4.14 0.62 -15.90
C GLY A 114 -3.30 1.00 -17.12
N SER A 115 -3.85 0.82 -18.31
CA SER A 115 -3.12 0.99 -19.58
C SER A 115 -2.51 2.37 -19.81
N GLY A 116 -2.87 3.39 -19.02
CA GLY A 116 -2.30 4.74 -19.08
C GLY A 116 -2.11 5.37 -17.72
N TYR A 117 -2.07 4.61 -16.61
CA TYR A 117 -1.86 5.20 -15.29
C TYR A 117 -1.22 4.22 -14.27
N CYS A 118 -0.41 4.74 -13.34
CA CYS A 118 -0.01 4.07 -12.08
C CYS A 118 -0.34 5.05 -10.94
N GLY A 119 -1.39 4.74 -10.19
CA GLY A 119 -1.79 5.37 -8.95
C GLY A 119 -1.30 4.59 -7.73
N THR A 120 -1.27 5.26 -6.59
CA THR A 120 -1.02 4.63 -5.28
C THR A 120 -2.12 5.05 -4.33
N HIS A 121 -2.78 4.08 -3.71
CA HIS A 121 -3.71 4.28 -2.61
C HIS A 121 -3.01 3.91 -1.29
N VAL A 122 -3.21 4.74 -0.26
CA VAL A 122 -2.72 4.50 1.09
C VAL A 122 -3.89 4.16 1.97
N TYR A 123 -3.85 2.97 2.56
CA TYR A 123 -4.80 2.50 3.57
C TYR A 123 -4.17 2.70 4.94
N ILE A 124 -4.82 3.46 5.81
CA ILE A 124 -4.31 3.79 7.14
C ILE A 124 -5.30 3.25 8.18
N PHE A 125 -4.85 2.30 9.02
CA PHE A 125 -5.74 1.55 9.92
C PHE A 125 -5.05 1.18 11.24
N LYS A 126 -5.82 0.90 12.29
CA LYS A 126 -5.30 0.37 13.57
C LYS A 126 -5.35 -1.15 13.65
N ASN A 127 -6.38 -1.75 13.04
CA ASN A 127 -6.67 -3.18 13.09
C ASN A 127 -6.84 -3.72 11.67
N VAL A 128 -6.55 -5.00 11.47
CA VAL A 128 -6.77 -5.68 10.18
C VAL A 128 -8.27 -5.66 9.85
N GLN A 129 -8.62 -5.16 8.67
CA GLN A 129 -10.00 -5.07 8.20
C GLN A 129 -10.05 -5.33 6.68
N PRO A 130 -11.19 -5.79 6.14
CA PRO A 130 -11.38 -5.95 4.71
C PRO A 130 -11.04 -4.67 3.94
N GLN A 131 -10.43 -4.79 2.76
CA GLN A 131 -9.97 -3.64 1.97
C GLN A 131 -11.10 -2.63 1.65
N ASP A 132 -12.29 -3.14 1.34
CA ASP A 132 -13.50 -2.37 1.03
C ASP A 132 -14.10 -1.63 2.24
N SER A 133 -13.74 -2.05 3.45
CA SER A 133 -14.18 -1.40 4.69
C SER A 133 -13.30 -0.20 5.08
N LEU A 134 -12.13 -0.04 4.45
CA LEU A 134 -11.20 1.07 4.69
C LEU A 134 -11.37 2.18 3.65
N SER A 135 -11.01 3.40 4.02
CA SER A 135 -10.85 4.50 3.05
C SER A 135 -9.48 4.38 2.38
N GLY A 136 -9.47 4.11 1.08
CA GLY A 136 -8.28 4.34 0.26
C GLY A 136 -8.04 5.85 0.12
N ILE A 137 -6.86 6.33 0.51
CA ILE A 137 -6.48 7.73 0.35
C ILE A 137 -5.50 7.83 -0.80
N LEU A 138 -5.76 8.68 -1.79
CA LEU A 138 -4.80 8.87 -2.88
C LEU A 138 -3.45 9.31 -2.31
N GLY A 139 -2.43 8.48 -2.55
CA GLY A 139 -1.05 8.68 -2.11
C GLY A 139 -0.15 9.23 -3.21
N GLY A 140 -0.48 8.93 -4.46
CA GLY A 140 0.22 9.44 -5.62
C GLY A 140 -0.47 8.98 -6.90
N TYR A 141 -0.20 9.69 -7.98
CA TYR A 141 -0.82 9.45 -9.27
C TYR A 141 0.16 9.79 -10.37
N ARG A 142 0.26 8.91 -11.37
CA ARG A 142 0.99 9.13 -12.60
C ARG A 142 0.08 8.73 -13.75
N ALA A 143 -0.21 9.66 -14.65
CA ALA A 143 -1.00 9.35 -15.85
C ALA A 143 -0.31 9.74 -17.14
N SER A 144 -0.51 8.87 -18.12
CA SER A 144 -0.11 9.01 -19.51
C SER A 144 -1.37 9.01 -20.36
N PHE A 145 -1.71 10.16 -20.93
CA PHE A 145 -2.81 10.28 -21.88
C PHE A 145 -2.24 10.11 -23.29
N GLY A 146 -2.53 8.98 -23.95
CA GLY A 146 -2.25 8.80 -25.38
C GLY A 146 -0.85 8.30 -25.77
N GLY A 147 -0.01 7.85 -24.83
CA GLY A 147 1.34 7.36 -25.10
C GLY A 147 2.09 6.89 -23.83
N TRP A 148 3.43 6.82 -23.90
CA TRP A 148 4.29 6.57 -22.73
C TRP A 148 4.64 7.84 -21.94
N GLU A 149 4.31 9.00 -22.49
CA GLU A 149 4.60 10.31 -21.91
C GLU A 149 3.63 10.58 -20.78
N CYS A 150 4.16 10.96 -19.62
CA CYS A 150 3.36 11.22 -18.44
C CYS A 150 3.17 12.71 -18.30
N THR A 151 1.91 13.15 -18.29
CA THR A 151 1.56 14.57 -18.29
C THR A 151 1.20 15.09 -16.91
N ARG A 152 0.92 14.19 -15.95
CA ARG A 152 0.52 14.57 -14.58
C ARG A 152 1.13 13.67 -13.52
N TYR A 153 1.68 14.31 -12.49
CA TYR A 153 2.29 13.66 -11.34
C TYR A 153 1.70 14.22 -10.05
N ILE A 154 1.19 13.35 -9.19
CA ILE A 154 0.78 13.71 -7.84
C ILE A 154 1.63 12.93 -6.88
N THR A 155 2.21 13.64 -5.92
CA THR A 155 2.85 13.05 -4.75
C THR A 155 2.17 13.54 -3.49
N SER A 156 2.21 12.72 -2.44
CA SER A 156 1.66 13.11 -1.15
C SER A 156 2.58 12.78 0.01
N GLN A 157 2.47 13.57 1.07
CA GLN A 157 3.15 13.35 2.33
C GLN A 157 2.14 13.30 3.48
N PRO A 158 1.95 12.14 4.14
CA PRO A 158 1.05 12.01 5.28
C PRO A 158 1.67 12.55 6.57
N ALA A 159 0.87 13.20 7.40
CA ALA A 159 1.21 13.55 8.79
C ALA A 159 0.04 13.23 9.73
N ILE A 160 0.19 12.19 10.56
CA ILE A 160 -0.84 11.73 11.50
C ILE A 160 -0.60 12.35 12.88
N ARG A 161 -1.66 12.90 13.50
CA ARG A 161 -1.69 13.40 14.87
C ARG A 161 -3.01 13.02 15.55
N GLY A 162 -2.99 12.03 16.43
CA GLY A 162 -4.21 11.49 17.05
C GLY A 162 -5.17 10.98 15.96
N ASP A 163 -6.44 11.40 16.02
CA ASP A 163 -7.47 11.04 15.05
C ASP A 163 -7.54 11.99 13.83
N SER A 164 -6.46 12.75 13.58
CA SER A 164 -6.32 13.63 12.42
C SER A 164 -5.17 13.20 11.53
N LEU A 165 -5.38 13.29 10.22
CA LEU A 165 -4.38 13.05 9.19
C LEU A 165 -4.36 14.26 8.26
N LEU A 166 -3.22 14.90 8.14
CA LEU A 166 -2.99 15.93 7.14
C LEU A 166 -2.22 15.33 5.98
N MET A 167 -2.84 15.30 4.80
CA MET A 167 -2.19 14.93 3.55
C MET A 167 -1.75 16.21 2.83
N ARG A 168 -0.45 16.33 2.56
CA ARG A 168 0.09 17.41 1.72
C ARG A 168 0.30 16.88 0.31
N TYR A 169 -0.35 17.48 -0.66
CA TYR A 169 -0.27 17.10 -2.06
C TYR A 169 0.59 18.08 -2.85
N LYS A 170 1.32 17.55 -3.81
CA LYS A 170 1.99 18.30 -4.87
C LYS A 170 1.59 17.70 -6.21
N LEU A 171 0.87 18.47 -7.01
CA LEU A 171 0.50 18.16 -8.39
C LEU A 171 1.46 18.89 -9.33
N GLU A 172 2.10 18.14 -10.22
CA GLU A 172 3.00 18.64 -11.24
C GLU A 172 2.43 18.26 -12.61
N GLU A 173 2.24 19.24 -13.48
CA GLU A 173 1.90 19.02 -14.88
C GLU A 173 3.14 19.21 -15.74
N VAL A 174 3.35 18.31 -16.70
CA VAL A 174 4.55 18.26 -17.51
C VAL A 174 4.16 18.22 -18.98
N ASN A 175 4.92 18.94 -19.81
CA ASN A 175 4.80 18.86 -21.26
C ASN A 175 5.26 17.49 -21.76
N PRO A 176 4.41 16.71 -22.44
CA PRO A 176 4.82 15.42 -23.00
C PRO A 176 5.90 15.56 -24.10
N ASP A 177 5.96 16.71 -24.79
CA ASP A 177 6.89 16.94 -25.91
C ASP A 177 8.32 17.27 -25.44
N ASP A 178 8.53 17.51 -24.15
CA ASP A 178 9.85 17.86 -23.61
C ASP A 178 10.77 16.64 -23.52
N SER A 179 11.93 16.74 -24.19
CA SER A 179 12.99 15.71 -24.14
C SER A 179 13.48 15.40 -22.72
N ILE A 180 13.35 16.37 -21.80
CA ILE A 180 13.58 16.20 -20.37
C ILE A 180 12.34 16.73 -19.65
N PRO A 181 11.47 15.86 -19.11
CA PRO A 181 10.25 16.28 -18.43
C PRO A 181 10.56 17.29 -17.31
N GLN A 182 10.08 18.52 -17.45
CA GLN A 182 10.13 19.56 -16.41
C GLN A 182 8.71 19.97 -16.05
N PRO A 183 8.40 20.24 -14.77
CA PRO A 183 7.09 20.76 -14.41
C PRO A 183 6.83 22.12 -15.06
N GLU A 184 5.79 22.22 -15.88
CA GLU A 184 5.28 23.49 -16.39
C GLU A 184 4.44 24.20 -15.32
N SER A 185 3.71 23.41 -14.53
CA SER A 185 2.90 23.90 -13.41
C SER A 185 3.13 23.04 -12.17
N VAL A 186 3.16 23.69 -11.00
CA VAL A 186 3.22 23.02 -9.70
C VAL A 186 2.14 23.61 -8.81
N THR A 187 1.17 22.80 -8.42
CA THR A 187 0.15 23.17 -7.44
C THR A 187 0.36 22.38 -6.16
N SER A 188 0.33 23.05 -5.02
CA SER A 188 0.38 22.41 -3.70
C SER A 188 -0.89 22.71 -2.92
N PHE A 189 -1.44 21.69 -2.27
CA PHE A 189 -2.63 21.83 -1.44
C PHE A 189 -2.58 20.82 -0.29
N GLU A 190 -3.37 21.06 0.75
CA GLU A 190 -3.46 20.18 1.90
C GLU A 190 -4.90 19.71 2.07
N VAL A 191 -5.08 18.45 2.48
CA VAL A 191 -6.38 17.88 2.83
C VAL A 191 -6.30 17.32 4.23
N LEU A 192 -7.15 17.85 5.12
CA LEU A 192 -7.32 17.31 6.47
C LEU A 192 -8.36 16.19 6.42
N PHE A 193 -7.99 15.03 6.94
CA PHE A 193 -8.87 13.89 7.16
C PHE A 193 -9.09 13.70 8.66
N LEU A 194 -10.32 13.36 9.02
CA LEU A 194 -10.69 12.96 10.38
C LEU A 194 -11.05 11.47 10.39
N HIS A 195 -10.56 10.76 11.40
CA HIS A 195 -10.87 9.37 11.60
C HIS A 195 -12.25 9.22 12.27
N LYS A 196 -13.23 8.66 11.55
CA LYS A 196 -14.59 8.40 12.03
C LYS A 196 -15.02 7.01 11.59
N GLU A 197 -15.54 6.21 12.52
CA GLU A 197 -16.07 4.87 12.22
C GLU A 197 -15.08 3.97 11.45
N ASN A 198 -13.80 4.01 11.84
CA ASN A 198 -12.68 3.29 11.18
C ASN A 198 -12.34 3.75 9.75
N LYS A 199 -12.83 4.92 9.34
CA LYS A 199 -12.58 5.50 8.02
C LYS A 199 -11.95 6.88 8.16
N TRP A 200 -11.08 7.21 7.20
CA TRP A 200 -10.58 8.56 7.04
C TRP A 200 -11.51 9.32 6.13
N ILE A 201 -12.07 10.44 6.62
CA ILE A 201 -13.04 11.26 5.89
C ILE A 201 -12.43 12.65 5.69
N PRO A 202 -12.33 13.16 4.46
CA PRO A 202 -11.83 14.51 4.22
C PRO A 202 -12.81 15.53 4.82
N VAL A 203 -12.27 16.54 5.51
CA VAL A 203 -13.06 17.67 6.02
C VAL A 203 -13.55 18.55 4.88
N ASP A 204 -12.72 18.69 3.85
CA ASP A 204 -13.04 19.38 2.60
C ASP A 204 -12.47 18.57 1.43
N SER A 205 -13.35 18.15 0.52
CA SER A 205 -13.00 17.40 -0.68
C SER A 205 -12.95 18.27 -1.94
N THR A 206 -13.06 19.59 -1.84
CA THR A 206 -13.10 20.52 -2.99
C THR A 206 -11.90 20.31 -3.92
N TYR A 207 -10.68 20.29 -3.38
CA TYR A 207 -9.47 20.06 -4.18
C TYR A 207 -9.39 18.65 -4.75
N LEU A 208 -9.80 17.63 -3.99
CA LEU A 208 -9.83 16.26 -4.48
C LEU A 208 -10.82 16.13 -5.65
N ASN A 209 -12.01 16.70 -5.53
CA ASN A 209 -13.01 16.73 -6.60
C ASN A 209 -12.53 17.53 -7.82
N HIS A 210 -11.94 18.71 -7.60
CA HIS A 210 -11.50 19.60 -8.67
C HIS A 210 -10.46 18.94 -9.58
N TYR A 211 -9.61 18.08 -9.02
CA TYR A 211 -8.58 17.35 -9.74
C TYR A 211 -8.94 15.88 -10.02
N GLU A 212 -10.19 15.46 -9.76
CA GLU A 212 -10.68 14.08 -9.97
C GLU A 212 -9.85 13.02 -9.23
N LEU A 213 -9.56 13.27 -7.94
CA LEU A 213 -8.67 12.49 -7.07
C LEU A 213 -9.39 11.66 -6.00
N ASN A 214 -10.69 11.44 -6.15
CA ASN A 214 -11.52 10.66 -5.22
C ASN A 214 -11.75 9.23 -5.70
#